data_AF-B4K1Z5-F1
#
_entry.id   AF-B4K1Z5-F1
#
_cell.length_a   1.000
_cell.length_b   1.000
_cell.length_c   1.000
_cell.angle_alpha   90.00
_cell.angle_beta   90.00
_cell.angle_gamma   90.00
#
_symmetry.space_group_name_H-M   'P 1'
#
loop_
_entity.id
_entity.type
_entity.pdbx_description
1 polymer ?
#
loop_
_entity_poly.entity_id
_entity_poly.type
_entity_poly.pdbx_seq_one_letter_code
_entity_poly.pdbx_strand_id
1 'polypeptide(L)'
;MFTSKHLGLALIQEPWVNNVIKGLFIADSKVIWDGRDPAPRACMMVRKSINFTILSEFLTRDCVPILVYTKGIVSAYFAKYTPCPQPEEENLVEYCRKEKIPVLIGCDANAHHTIWGGSDINLRGRNPRKTNWEGYKSTLELSLANRLSSTARNPLELDRATGELNKCLIGAFEGNCPVAKKFMEKDASWNDSLERLCVTIRRLFNKPPRVI
;
A
#
# COMPACT_ATOMS: atom_id res chain seq x y z
N MET A 1 -1.80 16.36 22.00
CA MET A 1 -1.93 14.97 22.44
C MET A 1 -2.93 14.30 21.51
N PHE A 2 -2.58 13.17 20.89
CA PHE A 2 -3.36 12.43 19.88
C PHE A 2 -4.73 11.91 20.37
N THR A 3 -5.06 12.19 21.63
CA THR A 3 -6.17 11.59 22.35
C THR A 3 -7.23 12.65 22.64
N SER A 4 -8.02 13.01 21.62
CA SER A 4 -9.42 13.29 21.93
C SER A 4 -10.06 11.94 22.29
N LYS A 5 -11.00 11.95 23.23
CA LYS A 5 -11.43 10.83 24.09
C LYS A 5 -12.09 9.62 23.39
N HIS A 6 -11.86 9.38 22.09
CA HIS A 6 -12.64 8.42 21.30
C HIS A 6 -11.82 7.52 20.34
N LEU A 7 -10.52 7.70 20.19
CA LEU A 7 -9.74 6.89 19.24
C LEU A 7 -9.40 5.52 19.86
N GLY A 8 -10.14 4.48 19.46
CA GLY A 8 -9.92 3.10 19.94
C GLY A 8 -8.81 2.35 19.19
N LEU A 9 -8.65 2.60 17.89
CA LEU A 9 -7.74 1.91 16.99
C LEU A 9 -7.10 2.93 16.04
N ALA A 10 -5.81 2.75 15.73
CA ALA A 10 -5.12 3.48 14.67
C ALA A 10 -4.30 2.50 13.82
N LEU A 11 -4.54 2.55 12.51
CA LEU A 11 -3.84 1.76 11.50
C LEU A 11 -2.73 2.65 10.93
N ILE A 12 -1.48 2.21 11.04
CA ILE A 12 -0.30 3.04 10.77
C ILE A 12 0.58 2.34 9.74
N GLN A 13 1.02 3.10 8.74
CA GLN A 13 1.98 2.69 7.73
C GLN A 13 3.26 3.50 7.88
N GLU A 14 4.40 2.88 7.54
CA GLU A 14 5.75 3.43 7.66
C GLU A 14 6.03 4.07 9.04
N PRO A 15 5.87 3.31 10.15
CA PRO A 15 6.13 3.85 11.47
C PRO A 15 7.60 4.26 11.63
N TRP A 16 7.87 5.23 12.51
CA TRP A 16 9.24 5.59 12.86
C TRP A 16 9.89 4.49 13.71
N VAL A 17 10.99 3.90 13.23
CA VAL A 17 11.69 2.79 13.88
C VAL A 17 13.11 3.20 14.29
N ASN A 18 13.47 2.92 15.54
CA ASN A 18 14.85 2.97 16.05
C ASN A 18 15.03 1.85 17.08
N ASN A 19 15.43 0.66 16.62
CA ASN A 19 15.40 -0.65 17.29
C ASN A 19 13.99 -1.16 17.69
N VAL A 20 13.10 -0.23 18.02
CA VAL A 20 11.68 -0.43 18.29
C VAL A 20 10.90 0.70 17.63
N ILE A 21 9.59 0.53 17.45
CA ILE A 21 8.70 1.61 17.02
C ILE A 21 8.73 2.74 18.07
N LYS A 22 8.94 3.98 17.61
CA LYS A 22 9.04 5.19 18.45
C LYS A 22 7.86 6.13 18.20
N GLY A 23 7.68 7.09 19.11
CA GLY A 23 6.69 8.17 18.96
C GLY A 23 5.22 7.77 19.15
N LEU A 24 4.92 6.48 19.31
CA LEU A 24 3.56 5.94 19.46
C LEU A 24 3.23 5.44 20.88
N PHE A 25 4.08 5.74 21.85
CA PHE A 25 3.87 5.36 23.25
C PHE A 25 2.85 6.30 23.91
N ILE A 26 1.60 5.84 23.97
CA ILE A 26 0.53 6.49 24.72
C ILE A 26 0.17 5.56 25.89
N ALA A 27 0.02 6.12 27.09
CA ALA A 27 -0.14 5.33 28.34
C ALA A 27 -1.29 4.30 28.29
N ASP A 28 -2.38 4.61 27.56
CA ASP A 28 -3.58 3.77 27.43
C ASP A 28 -3.65 2.98 26.10
N SER A 29 -2.52 2.79 25.41
CA SER A 29 -2.47 2.02 24.18
C SER A 29 -1.40 0.93 24.19
N LYS A 30 -1.58 -0.04 23.30
CA LYS A 30 -0.63 -1.07 22.93
C LYS A 30 -0.34 -0.92 21.43
N VAL A 31 0.93 -0.98 21.06
CA VAL A 31 1.35 -1.00 19.66
C VAL A 31 1.65 -2.45 19.28
N ILE A 32 1.18 -2.86 18.11
CA ILE A 32 1.31 -4.20 17.54
C ILE A 32 2.05 -4.07 16.22
N TRP A 33 3.07 -4.89 16.04
CA TRP A 33 3.85 -5.01 14.81
C TRP A 33 4.53 -6.37 14.78
N ASP A 34 5.09 -6.74 13.63
CA ASP A 34 5.94 -7.91 13.53
C ASP A 34 7.31 -7.64 14.18
N GLY A 35 7.49 -8.11 15.41
CA GLY A 35 8.74 -7.95 16.15
C GLY A 35 9.91 -8.80 15.63
N ARG A 36 9.67 -9.69 14.66
CA ARG A 36 10.73 -10.49 14.01
C ARG A 36 11.49 -9.69 12.94
N ASP A 37 10.86 -8.64 12.41
CA ASP A 37 11.46 -7.79 11.37
C ASP A 37 11.99 -6.48 12.00
N PRO A 38 13.27 -6.11 11.74
CA PRO A 38 13.85 -4.88 12.28
C PRO A 38 13.30 -3.60 11.62
N ALA A 39 12.59 -3.70 10.50
CA ALA A 39 12.06 -2.60 9.70
C ALA A 39 10.58 -2.82 9.31
N PRO A 40 9.65 -2.87 10.29
CA PRO A 40 8.23 -2.99 10.03
C PRO A 40 7.71 -1.79 9.22
N ARG A 41 6.92 -2.05 8.18
CA ARG A 41 6.25 -1.02 7.35
C ARG A 41 4.78 -0.85 7.69
N ALA A 42 4.20 -1.75 8.47
CA ALA A 42 2.88 -1.59 9.04
C ALA A 42 2.90 -1.82 10.56
N CYS A 43 2.11 -1.04 11.29
CA CYS A 43 1.81 -1.30 12.70
C CYS A 43 0.38 -0.89 13.04
N MET A 44 -0.09 -1.30 14.22
CA MET A 44 -1.40 -0.94 14.72
C MET A 44 -1.33 -0.51 16.18
N MET A 45 -1.94 0.62 16.51
CA MET A 45 -2.11 1.06 17.88
C MET A 45 -3.54 0.75 18.32
N VAL A 46 -3.68 0.05 19.45
CA VAL A 46 -4.97 -0.39 20.00
C VAL A 46 -5.07 0.08 21.44
N ARG A 47 -6.22 0.64 21.83
CA ARG A 47 -6.47 1.02 23.22
C ARG A 47 -6.47 -0.21 24.13
N LYS A 48 -5.87 -0.12 25.33
CA LYS A 48 -5.76 -1.27 26.26
C LYS A 48 -7.09 -1.86 26.69
N SER A 49 -8.16 -1.07 26.67
CA SER A 49 -9.52 -1.52 27.00
C SER A 49 -10.17 -2.38 25.91
N ILE A 50 -9.55 -2.52 24.72
CA ILE A 50 -10.07 -3.31 23.60
C ILE A 50 -9.39 -4.67 23.62
N ASN A 51 -10.20 -5.72 23.72
CA ASN A 51 -9.73 -7.10 23.56
C ASN A 51 -9.57 -7.43 22.08
N PHE A 52 -8.45 -8.03 21.74
CA PHE A 52 -8.14 -8.45 20.38
C PHE A 52 -7.25 -9.70 20.38
N THR A 53 -7.31 -10.44 19.28
CA THR A 53 -6.41 -11.56 18.98
C THR A 53 -5.59 -11.20 17.75
N ILE A 54 -4.29 -11.48 17.77
CA ILE A 54 -3.44 -11.29 16.58
C ILE A 54 -3.52 -12.56 15.75
N LEU A 55 -3.79 -12.44 14.45
CA LEU A 55 -3.72 -13.58 13.53
C LEU A 55 -2.26 -13.79 13.13
N SER A 56 -1.50 -14.44 14.01
CA SER A 56 -0.03 -14.53 13.91
C SER A 56 0.46 -15.22 12.64
N GLU A 57 -0.33 -16.12 12.05
CA GLU A 57 0.03 -16.77 10.78
C GLU A 57 0.09 -15.82 9.59
N PHE A 58 -0.60 -14.67 9.67
CA PHE A 58 -0.65 -13.65 8.62
C PHE A 58 0.09 -12.36 9.02
N LEU A 59 0.70 -12.34 10.21
CA LEU A 59 1.51 -11.20 10.67
C LEU A 59 2.82 -11.16 9.88
N THR A 60 3.07 -10.07 9.19
CA THR A 60 4.31 -9.80 8.45
C THR A 60 4.78 -8.38 8.72
N ARG A 61 5.96 -8.01 8.20
CA ARG A 61 6.43 -6.62 8.26
C ARG A 61 5.46 -5.63 7.59
N ASP A 62 4.67 -6.11 6.64
CA ASP A 62 3.78 -5.33 5.77
C ASP A 62 2.31 -5.47 6.11
N CYS A 63 1.94 -6.46 6.92
CA CYS A 63 0.56 -6.77 7.25
C CYS A 63 0.43 -7.06 8.75
N VAL A 64 -0.41 -6.27 9.43
CA VAL A 64 -0.75 -6.46 10.85
C VAL A 64 -2.25 -6.73 10.97
N PRO A 65 -2.65 -8.02 10.95
CA PRO A 65 -4.03 -8.43 11.11
C PRO A 65 -4.36 -8.74 12.57
N ILE A 66 -5.44 -8.15 13.06
CA ILE A 66 -6.03 -8.48 14.36
C ILE A 66 -7.51 -8.81 14.20
N LEU A 67 -8.01 -9.67 15.08
CA LEU A 67 -9.43 -9.94 15.26
C LEU A 67 -9.92 -9.18 16.48
N VAL A 68 -10.87 -8.26 16.27
CA VAL A 68 -11.55 -7.52 17.33
C VAL A 68 -13.00 -7.97 17.35
N TYR A 69 -13.40 -8.66 18.41
CA TYR A 69 -14.68 -9.38 18.48
C TYR A 69 -14.83 -10.37 17.32
N THR A 70 -15.66 -10.05 16.33
CA THR A 70 -15.93 -10.86 15.14
C THR A 70 -15.46 -10.21 13.84
N LYS A 71 -14.65 -9.15 13.92
CA LYS A 71 -14.19 -8.37 12.77
C LYS A 71 -12.68 -8.39 12.64
N GLY A 72 -12.19 -8.70 11.45
CA GLY A 72 -10.78 -8.57 11.11
C GLY A 72 -10.44 -7.11 10.84
N ILE A 73 -9.45 -6.57 11.53
CA ILE A 73 -8.90 -5.23 11.30
C ILE A 73 -7.45 -5.40 10.85
N VAL A 74 -7.08 -4.83 9.72
CA VAL A 74 -5.77 -5.06 9.09
C VAL A 74 -5.13 -3.72 8.76
N SER A 75 -3.94 -3.47 9.30
CA SER A 75 -3.05 -2.41 8.82
C SER A 75 -2.09 -3.02 7.81
N ALA A 76 -2.11 -2.57 6.55
CA ALA A 76 -1.25 -3.11 5.51
C ALA A 76 -0.45 -2.03 4.77
N TYR A 77 0.69 -2.42 4.21
CA TYR A 77 1.52 -1.57 3.35
C TYR A 77 1.81 -2.32 2.05
N PHE A 78 1.40 -1.74 0.91
CA PHE A 78 1.69 -2.32 -0.40
C PHE A 78 2.79 -1.53 -1.10
N ALA A 79 3.97 -2.14 -1.25
CA ALA A 79 5.11 -1.46 -1.84
C ALA A 79 4.90 -1.16 -3.33
N LYS A 80 5.37 0.00 -3.81
CA LYS A 80 5.12 0.51 -5.18
C LYS A 80 5.59 -0.41 -6.31
N TYR A 81 6.73 -1.08 -6.14
CA TYR A 81 7.39 -1.85 -7.20
C TYR A 81 7.31 -3.37 -7.01
N THR A 82 6.47 -3.84 -6.09
CA THR A 82 6.23 -5.28 -5.88
C THR A 82 4.87 -5.69 -6.45
N PRO A 83 4.69 -6.98 -6.82
CA PRO A 83 3.37 -7.55 -7.06
C PRO A 83 2.45 -7.27 -5.87
N CYS A 84 1.17 -6.99 -6.15
CA CYS A 84 0.15 -6.65 -5.16
C CYS A 84 -1.19 -7.30 -5.57
N PRO A 85 -1.92 -7.94 -4.63
CA PRO A 85 -1.50 -8.25 -3.26
C PRO A 85 -0.35 -9.28 -3.25
N GLN A 86 0.36 -9.40 -2.13
CA GLN A 86 1.30 -10.51 -1.93
C GLN A 86 0.50 -11.78 -1.53
N PRO A 87 1.06 -12.98 -1.75
CA PRO A 87 0.38 -14.24 -1.41
C PRO A 87 -0.12 -14.31 0.04
N GLU A 88 0.61 -13.73 0.97
CA GLU A 88 0.27 -13.68 2.39
C GLU A 88 -1.03 -12.90 2.64
N GLU A 89 -1.23 -11.77 1.95
CA GLU A 89 -2.47 -11.00 2.08
C GLU A 89 -3.63 -11.63 1.32
N GLU A 90 -3.37 -12.28 0.18
CA GLU A 90 -4.39 -13.09 -0.51
C GLU A 90 -4.88 -14.23 0.39
N ASN A 91 -3.96 -14.92 1.06
CA ASN A 91 -4.28 -15.98 2.01
C ASN A 91 -5.07 -15.48 3.22
N LEU A 92 -4.74 -14.30 3.76
CA LEU A 92 -5.50 -13.65 4.83
C LEU A 92 -6.94 -13.34 4.41
N VAL A 93 -7.12 -12.75 3.22
CA VAL A 93 -8.45 -12.41 2.70
C VAL A 93 -9.27 -13.68 2.45
N GLU A 94 -8.63 -14.72 1.90
CA GLU A 94 -9.28 -16.00 1.66
C GLU A 94 -9.67 -16.72 2.96
N TYR A 95 -8.81 -16.65 3.99
CA TYR A 95 -9.13 -17.13 5.34
C TYR A 95 -10.34 -16.39 5.91
N CYS A 96 -10.33 -15.06 5.92
CA CYS A 96 -11.46 -14.25 6.39
C CYS A 96 -12.75 -14.56 5.61
N ARG A 97 -12.66 -14.79 4.30
CA ARG A 97 -13.80 -15.16 3.45
C ARG A 97 -14.38 -16.52 3.85
N LYS A 98 -13.53 -17.54 4.02
CA LYS A 98 -13.95 -18.90 4.42
C LYS A 98 -14.61 -18.91 5.80
N GLU A 99 -14.01 -18.20 6.75
CA GLU A 99 -14.50 -18.08 8.12
C GLU A 99 -15.65 -17.07 8.27
N LYS A 100 -16.07 -16.42 7.18
CA LYS A 100 -17.13 -15.39 7.16
C LYS A 100 -16.86 -14.24 8.13
N ILE A 101 -15.59 -13.87 8.29
CA ILE A 101 -15.13 -12.76 9.13
C ILE A 101 -15.18 -11.48 8.28
N PRO A 102 -16.02 -10.48 8.63
CA PRO A 102 -15.97 -9.18 7.99
C PRO A 102 -14.62 -8.52 8.24
N VAL A 103 -13.98 -8.02 7.18
CA VAL A 103 -12.63 -7.45 7.27
C VAL A 103 -12.62 -5.97 6.89
N LEU A 104 -11.88 -5.17 7.66
CA LEU A 104 -11.53 -3.78 7.35
C LEU A 104 -10.02 -3.69 7.15
N ILE A 105 -9.59 -3.32 5.95
CA ILE A 105 -8.18 -3.15 5.60
C ILE A 105 -7.90 -1.66 5.43
N GLY A 106 -7.07 -1.09 6.31
CA GLY A 106 -6.47 0.23 6.10
C GLY A 106 -5.07 0.05 5.55
N CYS A 107 -4.77 0.68 4.42
CA CYS A 107 -3.46 0.52 3.79
C CYS A 107 -2.96 1.75 3.06
N ASP A 108 -1.64 1.83 2.93
CA ASP A 108 -1.01 2.58 1.86
C ASP A 108 -0.86 1.64 0.66
N ALA A 109 -1.71 1.83 -0.33
CA ALA A 109 -1.76 0.97 -1.48
C ALA A 109 -0.69 1.29 -2.53
N ASN A 110 0.03 2.41 -2.45
CA ASN A 110 0.90 2.94 -3.52
C ASN A 110 0.28 2.83 -4.94
N ALA A 111 -1.05 2.90 -5.00
CA ALA A 111 -1.87 2.76 -6.19
C ALA A 111 -2.60 4.07 -6.41
N HIS A 112 -2.38 4.67 -7.57
CA HIS A 112 -3.15 5.84 -7.98
C HIS A 112 -4.40 5.32 -8.66
N HIS A 113 -5.56 5.71 -8.15
CA HIS A 113 -6.82 5.40 -8.81
C HIS A 113 -7.87 6.46 -8.48
N THR A 114 -8.67 6.80 -9.48
CA THR A 114 -9.64 7.90 -9.42
C THR A 114 -10.74 7.70 -8.37
N ILE A 115 -11.10 6.44 -8.08
CA ILE A 115 -12.08 6.08 -7.02
C ILE A 115 -11.65 6.54 -5.62
N TRP A 116 -10.35 6.67 -5.34
CA TRP A 116 -9.82 7.08 -4.04
C TRP A 116 -9.22 8.50 -4.08
N GLY A 117 -9.65 9.31 -5.06
CA GLY A 117 -9.27 10.72 -5.19
C GLY A 117 -7.97 11.00 -5.95
N GLY A 118 -7.41 10.01 -6.65
CA GLY A 118 -6.25 10.22 -7.53
C GLY A 118 -6.59 10.97 -8.83
N SER A 119 -5.67 11.80 -9.32
CA SER A 119 -5.79 12.50 -10.62
C SER A 119 -5.66 11.57 -11.82
N ASP A 120 -5.08 10.40 -11.61
CA ASP A 120 -4.71 9.43 -12.62
C ASP A 120 -4.83 7.99 -12.10
N ILE A 121 -4.69 7.04 -13.01
CA ILE A 121 -4.62 5.62 -12.69
C ILE A 121 -3.21 5.17 -13.07
N ASN A 122 -2.39 4.74 -12.09
CA ASN A 122 -1.05 4.23 -12.41
C ASN A 122 -1.14 2.84 -13.07
N LEU A 123 -0.01 2.28 -13.51
CA LEU A 123 0.08 0.96 -14.16
C LEU A 123 -0.71 -0.18 -13.46
N ARG A 124 -1.04 -0.03 -12.18
CA ARG A 124 -1.85 -1.00 -11.40
C ARG A 124 -3.33 -1.10 -11.85
N GLY A 125 -3.82 -0.16 -12.68
CA GLY A 125 -5.15 -0.26 -13.32
C GLY A 125 -5.15 -0.83 -14.74
N ARG A 126 -4.00 -1.32 -15.21
CA ARG A 126 -3.83 -1.94 -16.53
C ARG A 126 -3.75 -3.47 -16.36
N ASN A 127 -4.47 -4.21 -17.21
CA ASN A 127 -4.53 -5.68 -17.11
C ASN A 127 -3.63 -6.33 -18.17
N PRO A 128 -2.50 -6.96 -17.81
CA PRO A 128 -1.57 -7.60 -18.74
C PRO A 128 -2.20 -8.69 -19.62
N ARG A 129 -3.29 -9.33 -19.17
CA ARG A 129 -4.00 -10.34 -19.96
C ARG A 129 -4.82 -9.74 -21.09
N LYS A 130 -5.12 -8.44 -21.03
CA LYS A 130 -5.87 -7.69 -22.05
C LYS A 130 -4.97 -6.78 -22.90
N THR A 131 -3.67 -6.87 -22.72
CA THR A 131 -2.68 -6.13 -23.51
C THR A 131 -2.67 -6.64 -24.95
N ASN A 132 -2.60 -5.73 -25.92
CA ASN A 132 -2.27 -6.08 -27.30
C ASN A 132 -0.77 -6.44 -27.38
N TRP A 133 -0.44 -7.73 -27.21
CA TRP A 133 0.94 -8.20 -27.19
C TRP A 133 1.66 -8.08 -28.54
N GLU A 134 0.92 -8.17 -29.64
CA GLU A 134 1.48 -7.99 -30.98
C GLU A 134 1.85 -6.52 -31.21
N GLY A 135 0.93 -5.60 -30.88
CA GLY A 135 1.19 -4.16 -30.90
C GLY A 135 2.32 -3.74 -29.96
N TYR A 136 2.39 -4.35 -28.77
CA TYR A 136 3.48 -4.14 -27.81
C TYR A 136 4.84 -4.49 -28.41
N LYS A 137 4.99 -5.68 -29.02
CA LYS A 137 6.25 -6.12 -29.64
C LYS A 137 6.67 -5.16 -30.76
N SER A 138 5.76 -4.85 -31.68
CA SER A 138 6.05 -3.95 -32.80
C SER A 138 6.43 -2.53 -32.34
N THR A 139 5.73 -1.99 -31.33
CA THR A 139 6.03 -0.67 -30.76
C THR A 139 7.38 -0.67 -30.04
N LEU A 140 7.68 -1.73 -29.31
CA LEU A 140 8.92 -1.90 -28.57
C LEU A 140 10.11 -2.01 -29.54
N GLU A 141 10.02 -2.86 -30.56
CA GLU A 141 11.07 -3.04 -31.57
C GLU A 141 11.41 -1.73 -32.28
N LEU A 142 10.40 -0.96 -32.70
CA LEU A 142 10.60 0.38 -33.29
C LEU A 142 11.23 1.36 -32.30
N SER A 143 10.83 1.31 -31.03
CA SER A 143 11.35 2.22 -29.99
C SER A 143 12.80 1.91 -29.63
N LEU A 144 13.17 0.63 -29.60
CA LEU A 144 14.53 0.17 -29.32
C LEU A 144 15.47 0.47 -30.48
N ALA A 145 15.05 0.21 -31.72
CA ALA A 145 15.84 0.46 -32.93
C ALA A 145 16.21 1.95 -33.08
N ASN A 146 15.33 2.86 -32.67
CA ASN A 146 15.57 4.30 -32.75
C ASN A 146 16.41 4.88 -31.60
N ARG A 147 16.50 4.19 -30.45
CA ARG A 147 17.07 4.77 -29.21
C ARG A 147 18.30 4.06 -28.67
N LEU A 148 18.49 2.78 -28.96
CA LEU A 148 19.67 2.02 -28.53
C LEU A 148 20.74 2.06 -29.62
N SER A 149 21.44 3.20 -29.69
CA SER A 149 22.68 3.31 -30.42
C SER A 149 23.82 3.45 -29.42
N SER A 150 24.68 2.44 -29.38
CA SER A 150 25.97 2.32 -28.64
C SER A 150 26.00 1.53 -27.32
N THR A 151 27.06 0.73 -27.22
CA THR A 151 27.48 -0.10 -26.09
C THR A 151 27.97 0.79 -24.93
N ALA A 152 27.42 0.60 -23.72
CA ALA A 152 27.81 1.37 -22.55
C ALA A 152 29.29 1.10 -22.17
N ARG A 153 30.08 2.15 -21.99
CA ARG A 153 31.52 2.06 -21.68
C ARG A 153 31.84 2.40 -20.23
N ASN A 154 30.89 2.92 -19.47
CA ASN A 154 31.03 3.26 -18.06
C ASN A 154 29.70 3.09 -17.29
N PRO A 155 29.73 3.04 -15.94
CA PRO A 155 28.53 2.85 -15.13
C PRO A 155 27.45 3.92 -15.33
N LEU A 156 27.83 5.18 -15.56
CA LEU A 156 26.88 6.27 -15.77
C LEU A 156 26.13 6.11 -17.11
N GLU A 157 26.82 5.69 -18.17
CA GLU A 157 26.23 5.34 -19.45
C GLU A 157 25.34 4.10 -19.35
N LEU A 158 25.70 3.13 -18.52
CA LEU A 158 24.88 1.95 -18.25
C LEU A 158 23.58 2.32 -17.55
N ASP A 159 23.62 3.19 -16.54
CA ASP A 159 22.42 3.67 -15.85
C ASP A 159 21.52 4.48 -16.78
N ARG A 160 22.12 5.33 -17.64
CA ARG A 160 21.38 6.08 -18.66
C ARG A 160 20.72 5.15 -19.68
N ALA A 161 21.44 4.13 -20.15
CA ALA A 161 20.92 3.12 -21.08
C ALA A 161 19.79 2.31 -20.45
N THR A 162 19.94 1.90 -19.19
CA THR A 162 18.90 1.22 -18.41
C THR A 162 17.66 2.09 -18.26
N GLY A 163 17.86 3.38 -17.97
CA GLY A 163 16.77 4.36 -17.88
C GLY A 163 15.99 4.52 -19.19
N GLU A 164 16.68 4.62 -20.32
CA GLU A 164 16.04 4.71 -21.64
C GLU A 164 15.34 3.40 -22.03
N LEU A 165 15.94 2.24 -21.75
CA LEU A 165 15.32 0.94 -21.96
C LEU A 165 14.01 0.82 -21.16
N ASN A 166 14.03 1.21 -19.90
CA ASN A 166 12.86 1.16 -19.04
C ASN A 166 11.75 2.09 -19.53
N LYS A 167 12.10 3.29 -20.01
CA LYS A 167 11.13 4.21 -20.65
C LYS A 167 10.50 3.60 -21.90
N CYS A 168 11.27 2.92 -22.75
CA CYS A 168 10.75 2.24 -23.93
C CYS A 168 9.79 1.11 -23.56
N LEU A 169 10.16 0.27 -22.60
CA LEU A 169 9.33 -0.84 -22.11
C LEU A 169 8.01 -0.35 -21.54
N ILE A 170 8.05 0.67 -20.68
CA ILE A 170 6.86 1.26 -20.07
C ILE A 170 5.99 1.92 -21.14
N GLY A 171 6.55 2.76 -22.02
CA GLY A 171 5.79 3.45 -23.06
C GLY A 171 5.10 2.49 -24.03
N ALA A 172 5.79 1.43 -24.47
CA ALA A 172 5.22 0.41 -25.33
C ALA A 172 4.09 -0.37 -24.62
N PHE A 173 4.27 -0.70 -23.34
CA PHE A 173 3.25 -1.39 -22.55
C PHE A 173 2.02 -0.50 -22.33
N GLU A 174 2.20 0.77 -21.98
CA GLU A 174 1.10 1.70 -21.73
C GLU A 174 0.30 2.03 -22.98
N GLY A 175 0.97 2.17 -24.13
CA GLY A 175 0.30 2.40 -25.42
C GLY A 175 -0.54 1.22 -25.91
N ASN A 176 -0.22 0.00 -25.46
CA ASN A 176 -0.87 -1.24 -25.89
C ASN A 176 -1.70 -1.92 -24.81
N CYS A 177 -1.70 -1.40 -23.58
CA CYS A 177 -2.51 -1.89 -22.47
C CYS A 177 -3.44 -0.78 -21.96
N PRO A 178 -4.68 -0.69 -22.50
CA PRO A 178 -5.63 0.31 -22.05
C PRO A 178 -5.98 0.10 -20.56
N VAL A 179 -6.16 1.20 -19.84
CA VAL A 179 -6.63 1.17 -18.46
C VAL A 179 -8.04 0.57 -18.45
N ALA A 180 -8.32 -0.35 -17.52
CA ALA A 180 -9.62 -1.01 -17.45
C ALA A 180 -10.75 0.03 -17.31
N LYS A 181 -11.78 -0.05 -18.18
CA LYS A 181 -12.97 0.78 -18.04
C LYS A 181 -13.77 0.38 -16.80
N LYS A 182 -14.28 1.41 -16.13
CA LYS A 182 -15.16 1.41 -14.95
C LYS A 182 -16.24 0.32 -15.02
N PHE A 183 -16.35 -0.51 -13.98
CA PHE A 183 -17.67 -0.95 -13.52
C PHE A 183 -18.14 0.10 -12.52
N MET A 184 -19.19 0.85 -12.87
CA MET A 184 -19.89 1.68 -11.90
C MET A 184 -20.79 0.77 -11.08
N GLU A 185 -20.26 0.16 -10.03
CA GLU A 185 -21.10 -0.18 -8.89
C GLU A 185 -21.22 1.12 -8.09
N LYS A 186 -22.39 1.77 -8.22
CA LYS A 186 -22.77 2.89 -7.36
C LYS A 186 -22.71 2.37 -5.92
N ASP A 187 -22.19 3.19 -5.01
CA ASP A 187 -22.09 2.96 -3.56
C ASP A 187 -20.69 2.60 -3.03
N ALA A 188 -19.66 3.37 -3.40
CA ALA A 188 -18.43 3.40 -2.61
C ALA A 188 -18.70 4.03 -1.22
N SER A 189 -18.46 3.27 -0.15
CA SER A 189 -18.86 3.57 1.25
C SER A 189 -18.06 4.66 1.97
N TRP A 190 -17.27 5.47 1.25
CA TRP A 190 -16.44 6.51 1.86
C TRP A 190 -17.25 7.81 1.93
N ASN A 191 -17.73 8.14 3.14
CA ASN A 191 -18.50 9.37 3.38
C ASN A 191 -17.58 10.54 3.80
N ASP A 192 -18.07 11.79 3.65
CA ASP A 192 -17.37 13.03 4.05
C ASP A 192 -16.85 13.01 5.50
N SER A 193 -17.48 12.21 6.37
CA SER A 193 -17.06 12.09 7.77
C SER A 193 -15.72 11.37 7.92
N LEU A 194 -15.46 10.35 7.09
CA LEU A 194 -14.17 9.66 7.05
C LEU A 194 -13.06 10.57 6.54
N GLU A 195 -13.34 11.40 5.54
CA GLU A 195 -12.36 12.36 5.00
C GLU A 195 -11.95 13.41 6.05
N ARG A 196 -12.93 13.98 6.78
CA ARG A 196 -12.66 14.90 7.90
C ARG A 196 -11.82 14.25 9.01
N LEU A 197 -12.08 12.97 9.30
CA LEU A 197 -11.33 12.21 10.30
C LEU A 197 -9.88 11.99 9.85
N CYS A 198 -9.65 11.62 8.59
CA CYS A 198 -8.33 11.46 8.00
C CYS A 198 -7.50 12.75 8.05
N VAL A 199 -8.10 13.90 7.72
CA VAL A 199 -7.42 15.22 7.81
C VAL A 199 -7.01 15.53 9.25
N THR A 200 -7.89 15.23 10.22
CA THR A 200 -7.62 15.46 11.64
C THR A 200 -6.46 14.60 12.14
N ILE A 201 -6.44 13.32 11.77
CA ILE A 201 -5.36 12.38 12.14
C ILE A 201 -4.02 12.84 11.54
N ARG A 202 -3.98 13.23 10.26
CA ARG A 202 -2.76 13.75 9.61
C ARG A 202 -2.18 14.98 10.33
N ARG A 203 -3.05 15.91 10.74
CA ARG A 203 -2.64 17.10 11.53
C ARG A 203 -2.10 16.74 12.90
N LEU A 204 -2.60 15.67 13.52
CA LEU A 204 -2.08 15.19 14.80
C LEU A 204 -0.73 14.48 14.62
N PHE A 205 -0.56 13.71 13.53
CA PHE A 205 0.68 12.98 13.21
C PHE A 205 1.85 13.91 12.96
N ASN A 206 1.63 14.98 12.20
CA ASN A 206 2.67 15.93 11.83
C ASN A 206 3.00 16.96 12.94
N LYS A 207 2.49 16.78 14.17
CA LYS A 207 2.90 17.64 15.29
C LYS A 207 4.25 17.18 15.82
N PRO A 208 5.26 18.07 15.90
CA PRO A 208 6.55 17.72 16.48
C PRO A 208 6.38 17.27 17.94
N PRO A 209 7.18 16.29 18.40
CA PRO A 209 7.18 15.89 19.80
C PRO A 209 7.51 17.12 20.66
N ARG A 210 6.69 17.38 21.67
CA ARG A 210 6.97 18.43 22.64
C ARG A 210 8.20 18.01 23.43
N VAL A 211 9.27 18.77 23.30
CA VAL A 211 10.43 18.69 24.20
C VAL A 211 9.93 19.09 25.59
N ILE A 212 9.99 18.15 26.53
CA ILE A 212 9.86 18.39 27.97
C ILE A 212 11.18 17.96 28.59
#